data_AF-A0A524PMI3-F1
#
_entry.id   AF-A0A524PMI3-F1
#
_cell.length_a   1.000
_cell.length_b   1.000
_cell.length_c   1.000
_cell.angle_alpha   90.00
_cell.angle_beta   90.00
_cell.angle_gamma   90.00
#
_symmetry.space_group_name_H-M   'P 1'
#
loop_
_entity.id
_entity.type
_entity.pdbx_description
1 polymer ?
#
loop_
_entity_poly.entity_id
_entity_poly.type
_entity_poly.pdbx_seq_one_letter_code
_entity_poly.pdbx_strand_id
1 'polypeptide(L)' 'MAATYKVSYVVSGEEHPGAILNTEKRPMKGDMIKLGSRKFTVVEVIDLMPPKGGFRYLHATLQTQNS' A
#
# COMPACT_ATOMS: atom_id res chain seq x y z
N MET A 1 0.57 -20.14 -9.39
CA MET A 1 0.39 -19.76 -7.97
C MET A 1 0.33 -18.23 -7.94
N ALA A 2 -0.78 -17.64 -7.48
CA ALA A 2 -0.89 -16.19 -7.36
C ALA A 2 -0.07 -15.72 -6.15
N ALA A 3 0.82 -14.75 -6.34
CA ALA A 3 1.61 -14.20 -5.24
C ALA A 3 0.74 -13.26 -4.39
N THR A 4 0.66 -13.49 -3.09
CA THR A 4 -0.05 -12.58 -2.17
C THR A 4 0.92 -11.49 -1.69
N TYR A 5 0.53 -10.24 -1.86
CA TYR A 5 1.30 -9.08 -1.42
C TYR A 5 0.82 -8.64 -0.04
N LYS A 6 1.73 -8.60 0.92
CA LYS A 6 1.48 -7.94 2.21
C LYS A 6 1.95 -6.50 2.08
N VAL A 7 1.02 -5.56 2.04
CA VAL A 7 1.32 -4.15 1.81
C VAL A 7 1.08 -3.36 3.08
N SER A 8 2.11 -2.66 3.55
CA SER A 8 2.02 -1.64 4.59
C SER A 8 1.73 -0.30 3.93
N TYR A 9 0.49 0.19 4.05
CA TYR A 9 0.10 1.50 3.56
C TYR A 9 0.33 2.55 4.64
N VAL A 10 1.02 3.63 4.30
CA VAL A 10 1.26 4.78 5.18
C VAL A 10 0.80 6.05 4.48
N VAL A 11 -0.05 6.83 5.13
CA VAL A 11 -0.53 8.11 4.60
C VAL A 11 0.43 9.23 5.00
N SER A 12 1.02 9.91 4.00
CA SER A 12 1.87 11.07 4.20
C SER A 12 1.07 12.27 4.71
N GLY A 13 1.61 12.97 5.70
CA GLY A 13 1.04 14.23 6.23
C GLY A 13 -0.05 14.04 7.27
N GLU A 14 -0.39 12.80 7.63
CA GLU A 14 -1.28 12.51 8.74
C GLU A 14 -0.53 11.73 9.82
N GLU A 15 -0.75 12.10 11.08
CA GLU A 15 -0.01 11.50 12.19
C GLU A 15 -0.30 10.00 12.28
N HIS A 16 -1.56 9.55 12.13
CA HIS A 16 -1.98 8.15 12.26
C HIS A 16 -3.13 7.71 11.32
N PRO A 17 -2.87 7.42 10.04
CA PRO A 17 -3.66 6.40 9.33
C PRO A 17 -2.74 5.53 8.47
N GLY A 18 -2.05 4.59 9.13
CA GLY A 18 -1.43 3.46 8.44
C GLY A 18 -2.37 2.26 8.46
N ALA A 19 -2.36 1.44 7.41
CA ALA A 19 -3.08 0.16 7.37
C ALA A 19 -2.24 -0.90 6.70
N ILE A 20 -2.17 -2.09 7.30
CA ILE A 20 -1.55 -3.25 6.64
C ILE A 20 -2.66 -4.07 5.99
N LEU A 21 -2.59 -4.25 4.67
CA LEU A 21 -3.57 -5.02 3.90
C LEU A 21 -2.86 -6.08 3.06
N ASN A 22 -3.50 -7.23 2.94
CA ASN A 22 -3.09 -8.25 1.97
C ASN A 22 -3.80 -7.97 0.64
N THR A 23 -3.06 -7.86 -0.44
CA THR A 23 -3.60 -7.64 -1.78
C THR A 23 -3.12 -8.75 -2.72
N GLU A 24 -3.97 -9.17 -3.64
CA GLU A 24 -3.59 -10.14 -4.69
C GLU A 24 -2.81 -9.48 -5.83
N LYS A 25 -2.94 -8.15 -5.95
CA LYS A 25 -2.23 -7.34 -6.94
C LYS A 25 -1.22 -6.43 -6.24
N ARG A 26 -0.04 -6.30 -6.87
CA ARG A 26 0.97 -5.33 -6.46
C ARG A 26 0.41 -3.92 -6.68
N PRO A 27 0.36 -3.06 -5.65
CA PRO A 27 0.01 -1.65 -5.84
C PRO A 27 1.08 -0.99 -6.70
N MET A 28 0.64 -0.03 -7.52
CA MET A 28 1.50 0.80 -8.36
C MET A 28 1.32 2.27 -8.02
N LYS A 29 2.34 3.07 -8.33
CA LYS A 29 2.23 4.53 -8.25
C LYS A 29 1.08 5.02 -9.14
N GLY A 30 0.21 5.85 -8.58
CA GLY A 30 -1.02 6.33 -9.22
C GLY A 30 -2.27 5.52 -8.90
N ASP A 31 -2.14 4.32 -8.32
CA ASP A 31 -3.29 3.53 -7.91
C ASP A 31 -4.09 4.24 -6.81
N MET A 32 -5.41 4.05 -6.83
CA MET A 32 -6.31 4.60 -5.83
C MET A 32 -6.65 3.54 -4.79
N ILE A 33 -6.27 3.79 -3.53
CA ILE A 33 -6.50 2.89 -2.41
C ILE A 33 -7.58 3.48 -1.51
N LYS A 34 -8.58 2.67 -1.17
CA LYS A 34 -9.63 3.05 -0.23
C LYS A 34 -9.30 2.50 1.15
N LEU A 35 -9.07 3.37 2.12
CA LEU A 35 -8.92 3.01 3.53
C LEU A 35 -10.14 3.56 4.30
N GLY A 36 -10.98 2.66 4.81
CA GLY A 36 -12.25 3.03 5.42
C GLY A 36 -13.18 3.76 4.42
N SER A 37 -13.59 4.97 4.76
CA SER A 37 -14.41 5.83 3.90
C SER A 37 -13.60 6.76 2.98
N ARG A 38 -12.27 6.84 3.16
CA ARG A 38 -11.40 7.79 2.47
C ARG A 38 -10.66 7.12 1.31
N LYS A 39 -10.34 7.91 0.29
CA LYS A 39 -9.56 7.49 -0.87
C LYS A 39 -8.22 8.21 -0.87
N PHE A 40 -7.17 7.48 -1.20
CA PHE A 40 -5.81 7.96 -1.25
C PHE A 40 -5.15 7.49 -2.55
N THR A 41 -4.15 8.23 -3.00
CA THR A 41 -3.36 7.86 -4.19
C THR A 41 -2.02 7.33 -3.74
N VAL A 42 -1.59 6.21 -4.31
CA VAL A 42 -0.24 5.67 -4.10
C VAL A 42 0.76 6.58 -4.78
N VAL A 43 1.71 7.13 -4.01
CA VAL A 43 2.76 8.00 -4.54
C VAL A 43 4.09 7.27 -4.67
N GLU A 44 4.29 6.22 -3.87
CA GLU A 44 5.51 5.42 -3.85
C GLU A 44 5.20 3.97 -3.43
N VAL A 45 5.96 3.02 -3.98
CA VAL A 45 5.91 1.60 -3.59
C VAL A 45 7.33 1.06 -3.54
N ILE A 46 7.74 0.53 -2.39
CA ILE A 46 9.06 -0.08 -2.18
C ILE A 46 8.92 -1.53 -1.71
N ASP A 47 9.83 -2.40 -2.15
CA ASP A 47 9.96 -3.75 -1.61
C ASP A 47 10.69 -3.69 -0.27
N LEU A 48 10.04 -4.13 0.82
CA LEU A 48 10.60 -4.07 2.17
C LEU A 48 11.64 -5.16 2.43
N MET A 49 11.41 -6.35 1.87
CA MET A 49 12.28 -7.50 2.05
C MET A 49 12.08 -8.52 0.92
N PRO A 50 13.06 -9.42 0.70
CA PRO A 50 12.90 -10.50 -0.25
C PRO A 50 11.64 -11.34 0.01
N PRO A 51 11.01 -11.89 -1.03
CA PRO A 51 9.83 -12.75 -0.88
C PRO A 51 10.12 -13.94 0.04
N LYS A 52 9.20 -14.27 0.95
CA LYS A 52 9.33 -15.41 1.85
C LYS A 52 8.03 -16.20 1.88
N GLY A 53 8.12 -17.52 1.65
CA GLY A 53 6.97 -18.43 1.74
C GLY A 53 5.78 -18.07 0.83
N GLY A 54 6.04 -17.48 -0.34
CA GLY A 54 4.99 -17.07 -1.30
C GLY A 54 4.42 -15.66 -1.07
N PHE A 55 4.88 -14.95 -0.03
CA PHE A 55 4.50 -13.56 0.22
C PHE A 55 5.56 -12.58 -0.26
N ARG A 56 5.10 -11.45 -0.82
CA ARG A 56 5.95 -10.27 -1.11
C ARG A 56 5.56 -9.14 -0.17
N TYR A 57 6.54 -8.53 0.47
CA TYR A 57 6.33 -7.50 1.47
C TYR A 57 6.62 -6.14 0.84
N LEU A 58 5.59 -5.32 0.75
CA LEU A 58 5.66 -4.01 0.14
C LEU A 58 5.32 -2.94 1.17
N HIS A 59 5.93 -1.77 1.02
CA HIS A 59 5.48 -0.55 1.65
C HIS A 59 4.98 0.38 0.56
N ALA A 60 3.81 0.95 0.77
CA ALA A 60 3.20 1.88 -0.16
C ALA A 60 2.86 3.18 0.57
N THR A 61 3.41 4.28 0.08
CA THR A 61 3.12 5.60 0.60
C THR A 61 1.91 6.15 -0.13
N LEU A 62 0.96 6.67 0.64
CA LEU A 62 -0.31 7.18 0.20
C LEU A 62 -0.37 8.69 0.44
N GLN A 63 -1.02 9.41 -0.46
CA GLN A 63 -1.31 10.83 -0.28
C GLN A 63 -2.81 11.07 -0.41
N THR A 64 -3.35 11.97 0.40
CA THR A 64 -4.72 12.46 0.23
C THR A 64 -4.81 13.20 -1.11
N GLN A 65 -5.89 12.99 -1.86
CA GLN A 65 -6.25 13.98 -2.87
C GLN A 65 -6.82 15.19 -2.12
N ASN A 66 -6.00 16.21 -1.91
CA ASN A 66 -6.53 17.53 -1.63
C ASN A 66 -7.08 18.05 -2.96
N SER A 67 -8.41 18.13 -3.08
CA SER A 67 -9.09 18.87 -4.15
C SER A 67 -8.66 20.33 -4.17
#